data_AF-A0A368GCV2-F1
#
_entry.id   AF-A0A368GCV2-F1
#
_cell.length_a   1.000
_cell.length_b   1.000
_cell.length_c   1.000
_cell.angle_alpha   90.00
_cell.angle_beta   90.00
_cell.angle_gamma   90.00
#
_symmetry.space_group_name_H-M   'P 1'
#
loop_
_entity.id
_entity.type
_entity.pdbx_description
1 polymer ?
#
loop_
_entity_poly.entity_id
_entity_poly.type
_entity_poly.pdbx_seq_one_letter_code
_entity_poly.pdbx_strand_id
1 'polypeptide(L)'
;MLFLVALLAWLSTNDAASTTALTSTSAVGGNPDVCQIWKNMTKQEVCDYVNFHDDICEGGGYLLWSQYVECQFDLGKKIGVIIAGILWMLMLFVMVSSTADDFFSPSVSSIVAHLKISESIAGVTFMAFGNGAPDIFGSIASVLSSPKPKAGLALGELFGAGIFVTTMVTATIIFVRPFEIDVFSTIRDLIFYLIALGWITFVFLYSTQVYIWEPSGRILDT
;
A
#
# COMPACT_ATOMS: atom_id res chain seq x y z
N MET A 1 -15.07 -12.16 -3.46
CA MET A 1 -14.13 -13.27 -3.65
C MET A 1 -12.77 -13.01 -3.00
N LEU A 2 -12.19 -11.81 -3.12
CA LEU A 2 -10.95 -11.39 -2.44
C LEU A 2 -10.98 -11.47 -0.90
N PHE A 3 -12.10 -11.09 -0.28
CA PHE A 3 -12.26 -11.19 1.19
C PHE A 3 -12.16 -12.63 1.71
N LEU A 4 -12.61 -13.63 0.94
CA LEU A 4 -12.54 -15.03 1.34
C LEU A 4 -11.11 -15.57 1.25
N VAL A 5 -10.35 -15.13 0.24
CA VAL A 5 -8.94 -15.53 0.05
C VAL A 5 -8.05 -14.91 1.14
N ALA A 6 -8.30 -13.66 1.53
CA ALA A 6 -7.61 -13.01 2.64
C ALA A 6 -7.95 -13.66 4.00
N LEU A 7 -9.21 -14.04 4.22
CA LEU A 7 -9.64 -14.74 5.43
C LEU A 7 -9.05 -16.16 5.52
N LEU A 8 -8.98 -16.89 4.39
CA LEU A 8 -8.39 -18.23 4.32
C LEU A 8 -6.86 -18.18 4.47
N ALA A 9 -6.20 -17.16 3.93
CA ALA A 9 -4.76 -16.95 4.13
C ALA A 9 -4.42 -16.62 5.59
N TRP A 10 -5.30 -15.87 6.28
CA TRP A 10 -5.16 -15.58 7.72
C TRP A 10 -5.44 -16.79 8.61
N LEU A 11 -6.36 -17.67 8.22
CA LEU A 11 -6.63 -18.91 8.95
C LEU A 11 -5.49 -19.96 8.79
N SER A 12 -4.72 -19.88 7.70
CA SER A 12 -3.65 -20.84 7.37
C SER A 12 -2.34 -20.65 8.18
N THR A 13 -2.18 -19.57 8.95
CA THR A 13 -0.92 -19.26 9.66
C THR A 13 -0.90 -19.70 11.14
N ASN A 14 -1.91 -20.42 11.62
CA ASN A 14 -2.01 -20.81 13.04
C ASN A 14 -1.30 -22.12 13.43
N ASP A 15 -0.57 -22.77 12.54
CA ASP A 15 0.16 -24.01 12.86
C ASP A 15 1.68 -23.82 12.82
N ALA A 16 2.31 -23.60 13.99
CA ALA A 16 3.55 -24.24 14.45
C ALA A 16 4.19 -23.54 15.68
N ALA A 17 3.77 -24.02 16.86
CA ALA A 17 4.59 -24.72 17.86
C ALA A 17 5.79 -24.03 18.59
N SER A 18 5.70 -24.18 19.91
CA SER A 18 6.73 -24.64 20.87
C SER A 18 7.51 -23.63 21.74
N THR A 19 7.24 -23.83 23.03
CA THR A 19 7.86 -23.39 24.28
C THR A 19 9.38 -23.49 24.35
N THR A 20 10.03 -22.44 24.85
CA THR A 20 11.16 -22.51 25.82
C THR A 20 11.23 -21.18 26.58
N ALA A 21 11.06 -21.26 27.91
CA ALA A 21 11.19 -20.14 28.82
C ALA A 21 12.63 -19.62 28.86
N LEU A 22 12.85 -18.30 28.79
CA LEU A 22 14.01 -17.66 29.41
C LEU A 22 13.68 -16.23 29.90
N THR A 23 14.17 -16.02 31.11
CA THR A 23 14.09 -14.92 32.05
C THR A 23 14.83 -13.67 31.57
N SER A 24 14.22 -12.50 31.79
CA SER A 24 14.78 -11.17 32.09
C SER A 24 16.25 -10.85 31.77
N THR A 25 16.47 -9.64 31.22
CA THR A 25 17.66 -8.77 31.18
C THR A 25 18.33 -8.59 29.82
N SER A 26 18.37 -7.31 29.41
CA SER A 26 19.41 -6.61 28.63
C SER A 26 19.89 -7.18 27.29
N ALA A 27 19.91 -6.29 26.29
CA ALA A 27 20.68 -6.38 25.06
C ALA A 27 20.26 -7.47 24.05
N VAL A 28 19.28 -7.15 23.21
CA VAL A 28 19.24 -7.72 21.86
C VAL A 28 19.64 -6.60 20.91
N GLY A 29 20.82 -6.72 20.31
CA GLY A 29 21.32 -5.82 19.28
C GLY A 29 20.47 -5.90 18.02
N GLY A 30 19.33 -5.23 18.04
CA GLY A 30 18.49 -4.98 16.88
C GLY A 30 18.93 -3.69 16.18
N ASN A 31 18.83 -3.65 14.86
CA ASN A 31 19.07 -2.43 14.10
C ASN A 31 18.05 -1.35 14.54
N PRO A 32 18.46 -0.16 15.04
CA PRO A 32 17.55 0.90 15.48
C PRO A 32 16.71 1.51 14.35
N ASP A 33 16.91 1.06 13.11
CA ASP A 33 16.20 1.53 11.93
C ASP A 33 15.02 0.65 11.52
N VAL A 34 14.80 -0.49 12.19
CA VAL A 34 13.75 -1.46 11.83
C VAL A 34 12.92 -1.84 13.05
N CYS A 35 11.59 -1.79 12.93
CA CYS A 35 10.69 -2.32 13.97
C CYS A 35 10.75 -3.84 13.98
N GLN A 36 11.32 -4.41 15.03
CA GLN A 36 11.52 -5.85 15.19
C GLN A 36 10.67 -6.37 16.35
N ILE A 37 9.58 -7.05 16.02
CA ILE A 37 8.76 -7.77 17.00
C ILE A 37 9.30 -9.19 17.10
N TRP A 38 9.84 -9.57 18.25
CA TRP A 38 10.45 -10.88 18.45
C TRP A 38 9.39 -11.93 18.78
N LYS A 39 9.50 -13.12 18.17
CA LYS A 39 8.56 -14.25 18.36
C LYS A 39 8.41 -14.69 19.83
N ASN A 40 9.39 -14.35 20.69
CA ASN A 40 9.40 -14.71 22.11
C ASN A 40 8.84 -13.64 23.06
N MET A 41 8.34 -12.51 22.54
CA MET A 41 7.73 -11.45 23.37
C MET A 41 6.28 -11.79 23.72
N THR A 42 5.89 -11.47 24.95
CA THR A 42 4.47 -11.49 25.35
C THR A 42 3.72 -10.32 24.71
N LYS A 43 2.40 -10.46 24.52
CA LYS A 43 1.57 -9.39 23.91
C LYS A 43 1.71 -8.04 24.62
N GLN A 44 2.00 -8.07 25.92
CA GLN A 44 2.14 -6.86 26.73
C GLN A 44 3.49 -6.17 26.48
N GLU A 45 4.57 -6.95 26.41
CA GLU A 45 5.89 -6.44 26.01
C GLU A 45 5.89 -5.91 24.57
N VAL A 46 5.11 -6.51 23.67
CA VAL A 46 4.94 -6.01 22.29
C VAL A 46 4.25 -4.65 22.29
N CYS A 47 3.16 -4.49 23.05
CA CYS A 47 2.45 -3.22 23.15
C CYS A 47 3.31 -2.11 23.76
N ASP A 48 4.05 -2.42 24.83
CA ASP A 48 4.95 -1.44 25.47
C ASP A 48 6.08 -1.02 24.52
N TYR A 49 6.61 -1.96 23.72
CA TYR A 49 7.64 -1.68 22.71
C TYR A 49 7.09 -0.80 21.57
N VAL A 50 5.90 -1.10 21.04
CA VAL A 50 5.28 -0.32 19.95
C VAL A 50 4.93 1.10 20.42
N ASN A 51 4.39 1.26 21.63
CA ASN A 51 4.09 2.58 22.20
C ASN A 51 5.35 3.41 22.46
N PHE A 52 6.46 2.76 22.82
CA PHE A 52 7.73 3.45 23.10
C PHE A 52 8.49 3.83 21.81
N HIS A 53 8.27 3.10 20.70
CA HIS A 53 8.94 3.29 19.42
C HIS A 53 7.97 3.59 18.27
N ASP A 54 7.05 4.54 18.50
CA ASP A 54 6.00 4.91 17.55
C ASP A 54 6.56 5.30 16.16
N ASP A 55 7.57 6.17 16.13
CA ASP A 55 8.20 6.67 14.90
C ASP A 55 8.81 5.57 14.01
N ILE A 56 9.27 4.47 14.63
CA ILE A 56 10.02 3.38 13.97
C ILE A 56 9.08 2.21 13.63
N CYS A 57 8.09 1.95 14.46
CA CYS A 57 7.10 0.89 14.23
C CYS A 57 5.98 1.32 13.31
N GLU A 58 5.67 2.60 13.27
CA GLU A 58 4.65 3.13 12.40
C GLU A 58 5.24 3.64 11.09
N GLY A 59 4.40 3.65 10.04
CA GLY A 59 4.81 4.00 8.68
C GLY A 59 4.75 5.49 8.37
N GLY A 60 4.47 6.33 9.37
CA GLY A 60 4.04 7.71 9.20
C GLY A 60 2.55 7.77 8.84
N GLY A 61 1.78 8.59 9.56
CA GLY A 61 0.34 8.79 9.33
C GLY A 61 -0.40 9.27 10.57
N TYR A 62 -1.64 9.72 10.40
CA TYR A 62 -2.48 10.21 11.51
C TYR A 62 -3.22 9.09 12.27
N LEU A 63 -3.20 7.86 11.74
CA LEU A 63 -3.92 6.71 12.29
C LEU A 63 -2.94 5.59 12.65
N LEU A 64 -2.76 5.40 13.96
CA LEU A 64 -1.82 4.46 14.56
C LEU A 64 -2.38 3.03 14.63
N TRP A 65 -2.58 2.40 13.47
CA TRP A 65 -3.27 1.11 13.38
C TRP A 65 -2.57 -0.02 14.16
N SER A 66 -1.23 -0.02 14.19
CA SER A 66 -0.42 -0.97 14.96
C SER A 66 -0.74 -0.93 16.45
N GLN A 67 -0.82 0.27 17.04
CA GLN A 67 -1.20 0.43 18.44
C GLN A 67 -2.63 -0.05 18.68
N TYR A 68 -3.58 0.34 17.82
CA TYR A 68 -4.99 -0.04 17.99
C TYR A 68 -5.25 -1.55 17.88
N VAL A 69 -4.48 -2.30 17.08
CA VAL A 69 -4.72 -3.74 16.89
C VAL A 69 -3.88 -4.61 17.83
N GLU A 70 -2.63 -4.23 18.11
CA GLU A 70 -1.72 -5.04 18.93
C GLU A 70 -1.87 -4.78 20.44
N CYS A 71 -2.24 -3.56 20.85
CA CYS A 71 -2.47 -3.24 22.27
C CYS A 71 -3.87 -3.59 22.79
N GLN A 72 -4.74 -4.18 21.96
CA GLN A 72 -6.06 -4.66 22.40
C GLN A 72 -5.99 -6.12 22.84
N PHE A 73 -5.93 -6.32 24.16
CA PHE A 73 -5.89 -7.64 24.78
C PHE A 73 -7.25 -8.37 24.77
N ASP A 74 -8.35 -7.62 24.70
CA ASP A 74 -9.70 -8.16 24.68
C ASP A 74 -10.08 -8.60 23.26
N LEU A 75 -10.42 -9.88 23.09
CA LEU A 75 -10.77 -10.46 21.80
C LEU A 75 -12.02 -9.79 21.18
N GLY A 76 -13.01 -9.45 22.00
CA GLY A 76 -14.24 -8.79 21.54
C GLY A 76 -13.96 -7.39 21.01
N LYS A 77 -13.15 -6.61 21.71
CA LYS A 77 -12.74 -5.27 21.27
C LYS A 77 -11.85 -5.32 20.02
N LYS A 78 -10.90 -6.27 19.96
CA LYS A 78 -10.04 -6.46 18.79
C LYS A 78 -10.84 -6.77 17.53
N ILE A 79 -11.79 -7.70 17.63
CA ILE A 79 -12.70 -8.02 16.52
C ILE A 79 -13.56 -6.81 16.15
N GLY A 80 -14.06 -6.07 17.15
CA GLY A 80 -14.83 -4.84 16.93
C GLY A 80 -14.07 -3.78 16.13
N VAL A 81 -12.79 -3.52 16.46
CA VAL A 81 -11.93 -2.57 15.73
C VAL A 81 -11.69 -3.03 14.29
N ILE A 82 -11.43 -4.32 14.07
CA ILE A 82 -11.23 -4.88 12.72
C ILE A 82 -12.50 -4.74 11.88
N ILE A 83 -13.67 -5.10 12.41
CA ILE A 83 -14.94 -4.97 11.71
C ILE A 83 -15.23 -3.50 11.40
N ALA A 84 -15.02 -2.59 12.36
CA ALA A 84 -15.17 -1.16 12.14
C ALA A 84 -14.24 -0.65 11.04
N GLY A 85 -12.97 -1.10 11.02
CA GLY A 85 -12.02 -0.77 9.96
C GLY A 85 -12.47 -1.27 8.58
N ILE A 86 -13.00 -2.49 8.48
CA ILE A 86 -13.54 -3.03 7.22
C ILE A 86 -14.75 -2.22 6.75
N LEU A 87 -15.69 -1.91 7.65
CA LEU A 87 -16.87 -1.11 7.33
C LEU A 87 -16.46 0.31 6.87
N TRP A 88 -15.47 0.90 7.53
CA TRP A 88 -14.92 2.19 7.15
C TRP A 88 -14.29 2.15 5.76
N MET A 89 -13.48 1.14 5.45
CA MET A 89 -12.88 0.96 4.12
C MET A 89 -13.93 0.76 3.04
N LEU A 90 -14.98 -0.03 3.30
CA LEU A 90 -16.10 -0.22 2.37
C LEU A 90 -16.86 1.09 2.14
N MET A 91 -17.09 1.87 3.19
CA MET A 91 -17.72 3.19 3.07
C MET A 91 -16.89 4.12 2.19
N LEU A 92 -15.58 4.22 2.43
CA LEU A 92 -14.68 5.03 1.62
C LEU A 92 -14.67 4.58 0.15
N PHE A 93 -14.65 3.26 -0.10
CA PHE A 93 -14.67 2.71 -1.45
C PHE A 93 -15.96 3.11 -2.20
N VAL A 94 -17.12 3.02 -1.55
CA VAL A 94 -18.41 3.44 -2.15
C VAL A 94 -18.44 4.95 -2.40
N MET A 95 -17.91 5.75 -1.47
CA MET A 95 -17.85 7.21 -1.62
C MET A 95 -16.95 7.61 -2.80
N VAL A 96 -15.78 6.99 -2.94
CA VAL A 96 -14.87 7.25 -4.07
C VAL A 96 -15.49 6.77 -5.38
N SER A 97 -16.11 5.58 -5.42
CA SER A 97 -16.76 5.06 -6.62
C SER A 97 -17.90 5.95 -7.09
N SER A 98 -18.82 6.32 -6.20
CA SER A 98 -19.94 7.22 -6.55
C SER A 98 -19.46 8.59 -7.00
N THR A 99 -18.43 9.14 -6.33
CA THR A 99 -17.85 10.42 -6.73
C THR A 99 -17.19 10.33 -8.12
N ALA A 100 -16.53 9.21 -8.42
CA ALA A 100 -15.90 8.99 -9.71
C ALA A 100 -16.94 8.91 -10.85
N ASP A 101 -18.04 8.20 -10.62
CA ASP A 101 -19.08 8.01 -11.62
C ASP A 101 -19.90 9.29 -11.86
N ASP A 102 -20.33 9.97 -10.80
CA ASP A 102 -21.27 11.09 -10.89
C ASP A 102 -20.60 12.45 -11.12
N PHE A 103 -19.38 12.66 -10.62
CA PHE A 103 -18.71 13.98 -10.68
C PHE A 103 -17.46 13.97 -11.54
N PHE A 104 -16.59 12.97 -11.37
CA PHE A 104 -15.29 12.95 -12.07
C PHE A 104 -15.46 12.69 -13.57
N SER A 105 -16.21 11.65 -13.95
CA SER A 105 -16.40 11.28 -15.35
C SER A 105 -17.05 12.39 -16.21
N PRO A 106 -18.17 13.03 -15.79
CA PRO A 106 -18.76 14.14 -16.53
C PRO A 106 -17.84 15.37 -16.61
N SER A 107 -17.09 15.65 -15.54
CA SER A 107 -16.14 16.77 -15.52
C SER A 107 -15.01 16.58 -16.53
N VAL A 108 -14.46 15.37 -16.62
CA VAL A 108 -13.44 15.02 -17.63
C VAL A 108 -14.02 15.16 -19.03
N SER A 109 -15.22 14.61 -19.30
CA SER A 109 -15.86 14.73 -20.62
C SER A 109 -16.08 16.19 -21.03
N SER A 110 -16.50 17.06 -20.11
CA SER A 110 -16.65 18.51 -20.38
C SER A 110 -15.31 19.17 -20.71
N ILE A 111 -14.23 18.85 -19.98
CA ILE A 111 -12.89 19.37 -20.23
C ILE A 111 -12.38 18.94 -21.61
N VAL A 112 -12.62 17.68 -21.99
CA VAL A 112 -12.26 17.13 -23.30
C VAL A 112 -12.98 17.85 -24.42
N ALA A 113 -14.29 18.10 -24.26
CA ALA A 113 -15.09 18.83 -25.23
C ALA A 113 -14.56 20.27 -25.45
N HIS A 114 -14.10 20.94 -24.39
CA HIS A 114 -13.50 22.27 -24.49
C HIS A 114 -12.11 22.27 -25.13
N LEU A 115 -11.27 21.28 -24.79
CA LEU A 115 -9.89 21.18 -25.28
C LEU A 115 -9.79 20.54 -26.69
N LYS A 116 -10.90 19.99 -27.22
CA LYS A 116 -10.95 19.26 -28.51
C LYS A 116 -9.93 18.10 -28.60
N ILE A 117 -9.70 17.42 -27.49
CA ILE A 117 -8.81 16.24 -27.41
C ILE A 117 -9.68 14.97 -27.55
N SER A 118 -9.09 13.80 -27.84
CA SER A 118 -9.85 12.55 -27.81
C SER A 118 -10.15 12.12 -26.37
N GLU A 119 -11.36 11.59 -26.14
CA GLU A 119 -11.78 11.08 -24.82
C GLU A 119 -10.87 9.95 -24.33
N SER A 120 -10.32 9.16 -25.24
CA SER A 120 -9.37 8.08 -24.89
C SER A 120 -8.08 8.61 -24.28
N ILE A 121 -7.47 9.66 -24.86
CA ILE A 121 -6.22 10.24 -24.32
C ILE A 121 -6.47 10.92 -22.97
N ALA A 122 -7.61 11.59 -22.85
CA ALA A 122 -8.02 12.24 -21.63
C ALA A 122 -8.32 11.24 -20.50
N GLY A 123 -9.01 10.14 -20.80
CA GLY A 123 -9.22 9.04 -19.85
C GLY A 123 -7.89 8.50 -19.35
N VAL A 124 -6.97 8.16 -20.26
CA VAL A 124 -5.65 7.63 -19.87
C VAL A 124 -4.83 8.62 -19.04
N THR A 125 -5.00 9.93 -19.24
CA THR A 125 -4.20 10.96 -18.53
C THR A 125 -4.86 11.42 -17.23
N PHE A 126 -6.10 11.92 -17.28
CA PHE A 126 -6.78 12.47 -16.11
C PHE A 126 -7.16 11.37 -15.12
N MET A 127 -7.56 10.17 -15.57
CA MET A 127 -7.85 9.06 -14.67
C MET A 127 -6.58 8.56 -13.98
N ALA A 128 -5.44 8.49 -14.70
CA ALA A 128 -4.16 8.16 -14.09
C ALA A 128 -3.74 9.21 -13.05
N PHE A 129 -3.94 10.50 -13.34
CA PHE A 129 -3.68 11.58 -12.38
C PHE A 129 -4.62 11.52 -11.16
N GLY A 130 -5.91 11.25 -11.38
CA GLY A 130 -6.91 11.14 -10.32
C GLY A 130 -6.62 10.00 -9.35
N ASN A 131 -6.16 8.86 -9.86
CA ASN A 131 -5.75 7.72 -9.02
C ASN A 131 -4.42 8.00 -8.29
N GLY A 132 -3.42 8.58 -8.95
CA GLY A 132 -2.09 8.78 -8.36
C GLY A 132 -2.00 9.97 -7.38
N ALA A 133 -2.89 10.96 -7.48
CA ALA A 133 -2.90 12.11 -6.57
C ALA A 133 -3.01 11.72 -5.08
N PRO A 134 -4.02 10.94 -4.63
CA PRO A 134 -4.11 10.53 -3.23
C PRO A 134 -2.90 9.72 -2.76
N ASP A 135 -2.35 8.84 -3.61
CA ASP A 135 -1.17 8.01 -3.28
C ASP A 135 0.07 8.89 -3.02
N ILE A 136 0.28 9.91 -3.87
CA ILE A 136 1.37 10.88 -3.70
C ILE A 136 1.16 11.70 -2.42
N PHE A 137 -0.05 12.16 -2.15
CA PHE A 137 -0.34 12.92 -0.92
C PHE A 137 -0.16 12.05 0.33
N GLY A 138 -0.56 10.78 0.30
CA GLY A 138 -0.33 9.82 1.39
C GLY A 138 1.15 9.59 1.64
N SER A 139 1.93 9.41 0.57
CA SER A 139 3.38 9.25 0.63
C SER A 139 4.08 10.51 1.17
N ILE A 140 3.65 11.70 0.77
CA ILE A 140 4.19 12.96 1.31
C ILE A 140 3.80 13.11 2.78
N ALA A 141 2.55 12.82 3.15
CA ALA A 141 2.09 12.89 4.53
C ALA A 141 2.87 11.93 5.44
N SER A 142 3.21 10.73 4.97
CA SER A 142 4.00 9.77 5.75
C SER A 142 5.45 10.23 5.93
N VAL A 143 6.07 10.81 4.90
CA VAL A 143 7.41 11.42 4.98
C VAL A 143 7.44 12.64 5.90
N LEU A 144 6.39 13.47 5.89
CA LEU A 144 6.31 14.65 6.75
C LEU A 144 5.99 14.31 8.21
N SER A 145 5.29 13.20 8.45
CA SER A 145 4.84 12.82 9.80
C SER A 145 5.86 11.96 10.55
N SER A 146 6.77 11.27 9.85
CA SER A 146 7.79 10.42 10.49
C SER A 146 9.21 10.87 10.15
N PRO A 147 10.14 10.93 11.13
CA PRO A 147 11.56 11.23 10.90
C PRO A 147 12.27 10.23 9.97
N LYS A 148 11.73 9.00 9.81
CA LYS A 148 12.30 7.95 8.97
C LYS A 148 11.24 7.38 8.02
N PRO A 149 11.17 7.87 6.77
CA PRO A 149 10.20 7.37 5.80
C PRO A 149 10.49 5.91 5.41
N LYS A 150 9.47 5.06 5.46
CA LYS A 150 9.57 3.65 5.09
C LYS A 150 9.30 3.46 3.60
N ALA A 151 10.34 3.56 2.79
CA ALA A 151 10.27 3.32 1.35
C ALA A 151 9.66 1.95 1.00
N GLY A 152 9.89 0.92 1.82
CA GLY A 152 9.31 -0.41 1.61
C GLY A 152 7.79 -0.46 1.70
N LEU A 153 7.15 0.40 2.52
CA LEU A 153 5.69 0.49 2.59
C LEU A 153 5.11 1.13 1.33
N ALA A 154 5.69 2.24 0.89
CA ALA A 154 5.28 2.94 -0.32
C ALA A 154 5.47 2.08 -1.59
N LEU A 155 6.59 1.34 -1.68
CA LEU A 155 6.78 0.38 -2.77
C LEU A 155 5.72 -0.72 -2.72
N GLY A 156 5.46 -1.31 -1.55
CA GLY A 156 4.44 -2.35 -1.39
C GLY A 156 3.05 -1.90 -1.83
N GLU A 157 2.68 -0.65 -1.54
CA GLU A 157 1.44 -0.02 -1.99
C GLU A 157 1.40 0.10 -3.53
N LEU A 158 2.46 0.63 -4.15
CA LEU A 158 2.57 0.75 -5.62
C LEU A 158 2.46 -0.61 -6.32
N PHE A 159 3.17 -1.63 -5.82
CA PHE A 159 3.11 -2.99 -6.33
C PHE A 159 1.70 -3.59 -6.19
N GLY A 160 1.09 -3.43 -5.02
CA GLY A 160 -0.25 -3.93 -4.73
C GLY A 160 -1.31 -3.29 -5.62
N ALA A 161 -1.26 -1.96 -5.79
CA ALA A 161 -2.19 -1.22 -6.65
C ALA A 161 -2.07 -1.63 -8.12
N GLY A 162 -0.85 -1.74 -8.65
CA GLY A 162 -0.63 -2.17 -10.04
C GLY A 162 -1.14 -3.59 -10.32
N ILE A 163 -0.86 -4.54 -9.42
CA ILE A 163 -1.36 -5.91 -9.54
C ILE A 163 -2.88 -5.96 -9.40
N PHE A 164 -3.46 -5.20 -8.47
CA PHE A 164 -4.91 -5.13 -8.28
C PHE A 164 -5.62 -4.61 -9.53
N VAL A 165 -5.16 -3.51 -10.11
CA VAL A 165 -5.77 -2.94 -11.33
C VAL A 165 -5.62 -3.89 -12.51
N THR A 166 -4.42 -4.43 -12.75
CA THR A 166 -4.18 -5.31 -13.90
C THR A 166 -4.94 -6.63 -13.81
N THR A 167 -5.15 -7.19 -12.61
CA THR A 167 -5.86 -8.46 -12.43
C THR A 167 -7.36 -8.28 -12.25
N MET A 168 -7.78 -7.54 -11.22
CA MET A 168 -9.19 -7.46 -10.82
C MET A 168 -10.00 -6.52 -11.70
N VAL A 169 -9.46 -5.34 -12.03
CA VAL A 169 -10.19 -4.38 -12.86
C VAL A 169 -10.30 -4.93 -14.28
N THR A 170 -9.20 -5.39 -14.89
CA THR A 170 -9.24 -6.01 -16.22
C THR A 170 -10.18 -7.21 -16.28
N ALA A 171 -10.12 -8.12 -15.30
CA ALA A 171 -11.04 -9.26 -15.24
C ALA A 171 -12.50 -8.80 -15.22
N THR A 172 -12.82 -7.81 -14.38
CA THR A 172 -14.19 -7.28 -14.26
C THR A 172 -14.67 -6.66 -15.57
N ILE A 173 -13.83 -5.90 -16.28
CA ILE A 173 -14.20 -5.29 -17.58
C ILE A 173 -14.51 -6.39 -18.61
N ILE A 174 -13.66 -7.44 -18.70
CA ILE A 174 -13.88 -8.57 -19.61
C ILE A 174 -15.21 -9.28 -19.30
N PHE A 175 -15.55 -9.45 -18.02
CA PHE A 175 -16.81 -10.08 -17.61
C PHE A 175 -18.04 -9.22 -17.95
N VAL A 176 -17.95 -7.89 -17.80
CA VAL A 176 -19.10 -6.99 -18.00
C VAL A 176 -19.33 -6.70 -19.50
N ARG A 177 -18.26 -6.48 -20.26
CA ARG A 177 -18.31 -6.21 -21.70
C ARG A 177 -17.17 -6.97 -22.37
N PRO A 178 -17.42 -8.11 -23.04
CA PRO A 178 -16.37 -8.79 -23.78
C PRO A 178 -15.89 -7.86 -24.91
N PHE A 179 -14.62 -7.49 -24.86
CA PHE A 179 -13.94 -6.66 -25.85
C PHE A 179 -12.66 -7.36 -26.27
N GLU A 180 -12.28 -7.21 -27.54
CA GLU A 180 -11.01 -7.72 -28.03
C GLU A 180 -9.88 -6.85 -27.49
N ILE A 181 -9.26 -7.31 -26.41
CA ILE A 181 -8.04 -6.71 -25.86
C ILE A 181 -6.88 -7.09 -26.78
N ASP A 182 -6.10 -6.09 -27.20
CA ASP A 182 -4.77 -6.35 -27.72
C ASP A 182 -3.84 -6.80 -26.57
N VAL A 183 -3.80 -8.12 -26.38
CA VAL A 183 -2.98 -8.79 -25.38
C VAL A 183 -1.50 -8.46 -25.55
N PHE A 184 -1.04 -8.17 -26.77
CA PHE A 184 0.35 -7.81 -27.02
C PHE A 184 0.67 -6.43 -26.43
N SER A 185 -0.19 -5.44 -26.64
CA SER A 185 -0.02 -4.11 -26.04
C SER A 185 -0.08 -4.18 -24.51
N THR A 186 -1.04 -4.94 -23.95
CA THR A 186 -1.21 -5.06 -22.50
C THR A 186 -0.01 -5.75 -21.83
N ILE A 187 0.50 -6.83 -22.42
CA ILE A 187 1.69 -7.54 -21.92
C ILE A 187 2.93 -6.65 -22.03
N ARG A 188 3.09 -5.92 -23.14
CA ARG A 188 4.20 -4.98 -23.32
C ARG A 188 4.21 -3.93 -22.21
N ASP A 189 3.06 -3.33 -21.92
CA ASP A 189 2.96 -2.27 -20.90
C ASP A 189 3.21 -2.83 -19.50
N LEU A 190 2.75 -4.06 -19.20
CA LEU A 190 3.06 -4.78 -17.96
C LEU A 190 4.56 -5.10 -17.83
N ILE A 191 5.22 -5.52 -18.91
CA ILE A 191 6.66 -5.80 -18.90
C ILE A 191 7.45 -4.51 -18.64
N PHE A 192 7.10 -3.40 -19.31
CA PHE A 192 7.74 -2.10 -19.03
C PHE A 192 7.54 -1.66 -17.59
N TYR A 193 6.34 -1.86 -17.04
CA TYR A 193 6.05 -1.59 -15.64
C TYR A 193 6.91 -2.43 -14.68
N LEU A 194 7.03 -3.74 -14.92
CA LEU A 194 7.86 -4.63 -14.11
C LEU A 194 9.37 -4.30 -14.23
N ILE A 195 9.83 -3.91 -15.43
CA ILE A 195 11.23 -3.47 -15.65
C ILE A 195 11.50 -2.18 -14.88
N ALA A 196 10.61 -1.18 -14.97
CA ALA A 196 10.76 0.08 -14.24
C ALA A 196 10.78 -0.15 -12.73
N LEU A 197 9.90 -1.01 -12.20
CA LEU A 197 9.88 -1.37 -10.79
C LEU A 197 11.11 -2.18 -10.36
N GLY A 198 11.56 -3.12 -11.20
CA GLY A 198 12.78 -3.88 -10.96
C GLY A 198 14.00 -2.97 -10.92
N TRP A 199 14.06 -1.97 -11.80
CA TRP A 199 15.10 -0.94 -11.81
C TRP A 199 15.08 -0.10 -10.54
N ILE A 200 13.91 0.40 -10.14
CA ILE A 200 13.75 1.17 -8.89
C ILE A 200 14.19 0.32 -7.69
N THR A 201 13.73 -0.93 -7.59
CA THR A 201 14.09 -1.84 -6.50
C THR A 201 15.59 -2.13 -6.48
N PHE A 202 16.20 -2.32 -7.65
CA PHE A 202 17.65 -2.49 -7.78
C PHE A 202 18.42 -1.26 -7.27
N VAL A 203 18.00 -0.05 -7.65
CA VAL A 203 18.59 1.20 -7.16
C VAL A 203 18.43 1.34 -5.64
N PHE A 204 17.27 1.01 -5.08
CA PHE A 204 17.03 1.03 -3.63
C PHE A 204 17.87 0.00 -2.85
N LEU A 205 18.20 -1.14 -3.45
CA LEU A 205 19.05 -2.17 -2.81
C LEU A 205 20.55 -1.84 -2.89
N TYR A 206 20.98 -1.12 -3.93
CA TYR A 206 22.38 -0.76 -4.13
C TYR A 206 22.77 0.63 -3.61
N SER A 207 21.82 1.57 -3.51
CA SER A 207 22.07 2.92 -3.01
C SER A 207 21.56 3.09 -1.57
N THR A 208 22.45 3.42 -0.65
CA THR A 208 22.14 3.72 0.75
C THR A 208 21.58 5.12 0.96
N GLN A 209 21.49 5.95 -0.08
CA GLN A 209 20.92 7.30 -0.07
C GLN A 209 20.10 7.51 -1.35
N VAL A 210 18.84 7.93 -1.22
CA VAL A 210 17.98 8.19 -2.39
C VAL A 210 17.84 9.69 -2.57
N TYR A 211 18.33 10.18 -3.68
CA TYR A 211 18.28 11.56 -4.08
C TYR A 211 17.11 11.82 -5.02
N ILE A 212 16.49 13.00 -4.91
CA ILE A 212 15.24 13.34 -5.61
C ILE A 212 15.35 13.31 -7.14
N TRP A 213 16.57 13.28 -7.69
CA TRP A 213 16.83 13.22 -9.13
C TRP A 213 17.02 11.79 -9.68
N GLU A 214 17.16 10.76 -8.86
CA GLU A 214 17.37 9.38 -9.35
C GLU A 214 16.19 8.80 -10.15
N PRO A 215 14.91 9.15 -9.86
CA PRO A 215 13.79 8.76 -10.72
C PRO A 215 13.85 9.36 -12.14
N SER A 216 14.64 10.43 -12.33
CA SER A 216 14.77 11.10 -13.64
C SER A 216 15.75 10.41 -14.60
N GLY A 217 16.28 9.24 -14.24
CA GLY A 217 17.13 8.42 -15.11
C GLY A 217 18.52 9.02 -15.38
N ARG A 218 18.89 10.09 -14.68
CA ARG A 218 20.20 10.72 -14.80
C ARG A 218 21.17 10.07 -13.80
N ILE A 219 21.73 8.93 -14.21
CA ILE A 219 22.98 8.41 -13.61
C ILE A 219 24.10 9.35 -14.07
N LEU A 220 24.96 9.75 -13.12
CA LEU A 220 26.12 10.64 -13.18
C LEU A 220 25.86 11.98 -12.48
N ASP A 221 26.38 12.12 -11.27
CA ASP A 221 27.67 12.78 -11.10
C ASP A 221 28.33 12.40 -9.75
N THR A 222 29.53 11.83 -9.88
CA THR A 222 30.64 11.62 -8.91
C THR A 222 30.43 10.83 -7.63
#